data_AF-A0A3D1AXH4-F1
#
_entry.id   AF-A0A3D1AXH4-F1
#
_cell.length_a   1.000
_cell.length_b   1.000
_cell.length_c   1.000
_cell.angle_alpha   90.00
_cell.angle_beta   90.00
_cell.angle_gamma   90.00
#
_symmetry.space_group_name_H-M   'P 1'
#
loop_
_entity.id
_entity.type
_entity.pdbx_description
1 polymer ?
#
loop_
_entity_poly.entity_id
_entity_poly.type
_entity_poly.pdbx_seq_one_letter_code
_entity_poly.pdbx_strand_id
1 'polypeptide(L)'
;AAPPDTNGAVGATQYVQWVNESFAVFNKSTGAIAAGFPKAGNTLWTGFGGGCETNNDGDPIVQYDKAANRWIMTQFSVSTTPYLQCVAVSTTSDATGAYNRYAFSYGNTQFPDYPKLGVWPDAYYISFNIFNNGS
;
A
#
# COMPACT_ATOMS: atom_id res chain seq x y z
N ALA A 1 -12.82 -4.34 6.87
CA ALA A 1 -13.57 -3.07 6.98
C ALA A 1 -14.78 -3.04 6.05
N ALA A 2 -15.69 -2.11 6.29
CA ALA A 2 -16.77 -1.71 5.38
C ALA A 2 -16.98 -0.18 5.51
N PRO A 3 -17.33 0.55 4.43
CA PRO A 3 -17.47 0.09 3.04
C PRO A 3 -16.14 -0.38 2.42
N PRO A 4 -16.14 -1.05 1.25
CA PRO A 4 -14.92 -1.56 0.65
C PRO A 4 -14.08 -0.46 -0.01
N ASP A 5 -12.86 -0.25 0.49
CA ASP A 5 -11.82 0.57 -0.13
C ASP A 5 -11.08 -0.26 -1.18
N THR A 6 -11.67 -0.34 -2.37
CA THR A 6 -11.14 -1.16 -3.46
C THR A 6 -10.15 -0.38 -4.30
N ASN A 7 -8.93 -0.90 -4.43
CA ASN A 7 -7.88 -0.37 -5.29
C ASN A 7 -7.21 -1.50 -6.09
N GLY A 8 -6.60 -1.16 -7.21
CA GLY A 8 -5.84 -2.13 -7.99
C GLY A 8 -5.15 -1.51 -9.20
N ALA A 9 -4.06 -2.14 -9.64
CA ALA A 9 -3.31 -1.72 -10.81
C ALA A 9 -2.84 -2.91 -11.64
N VAL A 10 -2.74 -2.67 -12.94
CA VAL A 10 -2.22 -3.64 -13.92
C VAL A 10 -0.76 -3.32 -14.19
N GLY A 11 0.12 -4.30 -13.93
CA GLY A 11 1.54 -4.22 -14.23
C GLY A 11 1.91 -4.90 -15.54
N ALA A 12 3.19 -5.27 -15.67
CA ALA A 12 3.70 -5.96 -16.84
C ALA A 12 3.04 -7.34 -17.04
N THR A 13 3.14 -8.21 -16.04
CA THR A 13 2.67 -9.62 -16.07
C THR A 13 1.65 -9.95 -14.98
N GLN A 14 1.39 -9.01 -14.08
CA GLN A 14 0.50 -9.21 -12.92
C GLN A 14 -0.57 -8.13 -12.85
N TYR A 15 -1.71 -8.47 -12.26
CA TYR A 15 -2.68 -7.51 -11.73
C TYR A 15 -2.65 -7.63 -10.20
N VAL A 16 -2.60 -6.50 -9.50
CA VAL A 16 -2.66 -6.47 -8.05
C VAL A 16 -3.93 -5.76 -7.63
N GLN A 17 -4.71 -6.39 -6.76
CA GLN A 17 -5.89 -5.81 -6.14
C GLN A 17 -5.66 -5.74 -4.64
N TRP A 18 -6.02 -4.63 -4.02
CA TRP A 18 -6.06 -4.47 -2.57
C TRP A 18 -7.43 -3.92 -2.18
N VAL A 19 -8.15 -4.67 -1.35
CA VAL A 19 -9.45 -4.25 -0.80
C VAL A 19 -9.34 -4.23 0.72
N ASN A 20 -9.53 -3.04 1.31
CA ASN A 20 -9.39 -2.83 2.75
C ASN A 20 -8.06 -3.37 3.29
N GLU A 21 -8.10 -4.43 4.11
CA GLU A 21 -6.95 -4.98 4.83
C GLU A 21 -6.22 -6.12 4.09
N SER A 22 -6.64 -6.48 2.86
CA SER A 22 -6.10 -7.63 2.14
C SER A 22 -5.79 -7.32 0.68
N PHE A 23 -4.68 -7.86 0.18
CA PHE A 23 -4.29 -7.76 -1.22
C PHE A 23 -4.06 -9.14 -1.84
N ALA A 24 -4.27 -9.22 -3.15
CA ALA A 24 -4.03 -10.39 -3.96
C ALA A 24 -3.28 -10.00 -5.24
N VAL A 25 -2.40 -10.91 -5.66
CA VAL A 25 -1.67 -10.79 -6.93
C VAL A 25 -2.22 -11.85 -7.88
N PHE A 26 -2.53 -11.45 -9.10
CA PHE A 26 -3.09 -12.30 -10.14
C PHE A 26 -2.15 -12.32 -11.34
N ASN A 27 -2.02 -13.47 -11.99
CA ASN A 27 -1.41 -13.56 -13.30
C ASN A 27 -2.29 -12.81 -14.30
N LYS A 28 -1.72 -11.81 -15.00
CA LYS A 28 -2.46 -10.94 -15.91
C LYS A 28 -3.02 -11.68 -17.14
N SER A 29 -2.34 -12.73 -17.59
CA SER A 29 -2.72 -13.47 -18.79
C SER A 29 -3.76 -14.55 -18.50
N THR A 30 -3.66 -15.23 -17.35
CA THR A 30 -4.53 -16.37 -17.01
C THR A 30 -5.62 -16.03 -16.02
N GLY A 31 -5.51 -14.90 -15.31
CA GLY A 31 -6.39 -14.54 -14.20
C GLY A 31 -6.18 -15.37 -12.93
N ALA A 32 -5.26 -16.34 -12.94
CA ALA A 32 -4.99 -17.19 -11.78
C ALA A 32 -4.39 -16.36 -10.63
N ILE A 33 -4.87 -16.58 -9.40
CA ILE A 33 -4.27 -15.99 -8.20
C ILE A 33 -2.88 -16.61 -7.97
N ALA A 34 -1.90 -15.77 -7.63
CA ALA A 34 -0.57 -16.21 -7.28
C ALA A 34 -0.62 -17.03 -5.97
N ALA A 35 0.24 -18.06 -5.88
CA ALA A 35 0.29 -18.92 -4.71
C ALA A 35 0.56 -18.12 -3.43
N GLY A 36 -0.18 -18.44 -2.35
CA GLY A 36 -0.06 -17.77 -1.06
C GLY A 36 -0.78 -16.42 -0.93
N PHE A 37 -1.64 -16.06 -1.89
CA PHE A 37 -2.55 -14.91 -1.82
C PHE A 37 -4.01 -15.35 -1.63
N PRO A 38 -4.90 -14.48 -1.07
CA PRO A 38 -4.64 -13.12 -0.59
C PRO A 38 -3.78 -13.09 0.69
N LYS A 39 -3.17 -11.93 0.96
CA LYS A 39 -2.39 -11.67 2.18
C LYS A 39 -2.90 -10.41 2.88
N ALA A 40 -2.71 -10.35 4.19
CA ALA A 40 -2.91 -9.12 4.95
C ALA A 40 -1.95 -8.02 4.46
N GLY A 41 -2.43 -6.79 4.31
CA GLY A 41 -1.67 -5.65 3.79
C GLY A 41 -0.36 -5.37 4.52
N ASN A 42 -0.40 -5.41 5.86
CA ASN A 42 0.76 -5.20 6.72
C ASN A 42 1.87 -6.24 6.54
N THR A 43 1.60 -7.38 5.90
CA THR A 43 2.64 -8.39 5.61
C THR A 43 3.74 -7.85 4.70
N LEU A 44 3.48 -6.80 3.91
CA LEU A 44 4.52 -6.06 3.17
C LEU A 44 5.60 -5.46 4.09
N TRP A 45 5.30 -5.25 5.38
CA TRP A 45 6.21 -4.72 6.40
C TRP A 45 6.69 -5.77 7.42
N THR A 46 6.60 -7.06 7.13
CA THR A 46 7.13 -8.13 8.02
C THR A 46 8.60 -7.90 8.40
N GLY A 47 8.94 -7.80 9.68
CA GLY A 47 10.30 -7.52 10.14
C GLY A 47 10.79 -6.11 9.85
N PHE A 48 9.90 -5.11 9.85
CA PHE A 48 10.21 -3.68 9.70
C PHE A 48 10.24 -2.94 11.05
N GLY A 49 9.45 -3.39 12.02
CA GLY A 49 9.17 -2.75 13.30
C GLY A 49 8.09 -1.68 13.22
N GLY A 50 7.54 -1.32 14.38
CA GLY A 50 6.59 -0.21 14.53
C GLY A 50 5.22 -0.44 13.89
N GLY A 51 4.43 0.65 13.79
CA GLY A 51 3.02 0.61 13.42
C GLY A 51 2.72 0.03 12.04
N CYS A 52 3.61 0.19 11.06
CA CYS A 52 3.40 -0.34 9.71
C CYS A 52 3.50 -1.87 9.64
N GLU A 53 4.23 -2.49 10.57
CA GLU A 53 4.26 -3.95 10.71
C GLU A 53 3.07 -4.45 11.55
N THR A 54 2.76 -3.76 12.65
CA THR A 54 1.78 -4.27 13.63
C THR A 54 0.34 -3.98 13.29
N ASN A 55 0.06 -2.89 12.56
CA ASN A 55 -1.29 -2.46 12.25
C ASN A 55 -1.62 -2.73 10.77
N ASN A 56 -2.88 -3.01 10.48
CA ASN A 56 -3.37 -3.32 9.14
C ASN A 56 -4.67 -2.56 8.91
N ASP A 57 -4.58 -1.24 8.98
CA ASP A 57 -5.74 -0.38 9.17
C ASP A 57 -6.43 -0.03 7.85
N GLY A 58 -5.73 -0.10 6.71
CA GLY A 58 -6.33 0.03 5.39
C GLY A 58 -6.08 1.37 4.69
N ASP A 59 -7.12 1.84 3.99
CA ASP A 59 -7.08 2.92 2.99
C ASP A 59 -5.99 2.72 1.92
N PRO A 60 -6.04 1.59 1.19
CA PRO A 60 -4.93 1.15 0.38
C PRO A 60 -4.85 1.88 -0.97
N ILE A 61 -3.61 2.10 -1.43
CA ILE A 61 -3.33 2.45 -2.84
C ILE A 61 -2.40 1.41 -3.44
N VAL A 62 -2.73 0.97 -4.66
CA VAL A 62 -1.91 0.11 -5.50
C VAL A 62 -1.64 0.84 -6.81
N GLN A 63 -0.37 1.05 -7.14
CA GLN A 63 0.05 1.61 -8.42
C GLN A 63 1.21 0.82 -9.01
N TYR A 64 1.34 0.91 -10.33
CA TYR A 64 2.49 0.35 -11.05
C TYR A 64 3.20 1.47 -11.83
N ASP A 65 4.43 1.76 -11.43
CA ASP A 65 5.35 2.59 -12.19
C ASP A 65 5.87 1.79 -13.38
N LYS A 66 5.36 2.17 -14.57
CA LYS A 66 5.72 1.56 -15.85
C LYS A 66 7.12 1.95 -16.33
N ALA A 67 7.63 3.12 -15.93
CA ALA A 67 8.95 3.58 -16.32
C ALA A 67 10.04 2.86 -15.52
N ALA A 68 9.83 2.68 -14.20
CA ALA A 68 10.75 1.96 -13.34
C ALA A 68 10.50 0.44 -13.27
N ASN A 69 9.37 -0.05 -13.79
CA ASN A 69 8.87 -1.41 -13.62
C ASN A 69 8.78 -1.79 -12.13
N ARG A 70 8.04 -0.99 -11.36
CA ARG A 70 7.91 -1.12 -9.90
C ARG A 70 6.45 -1.03 -9.45
N TRP A 71 6.12 -1.79 -8.41
CA TRP A 71 4.87 -1.68 -7.68
C TRP A 71 5.03 -0.68 -6.54
N ILE A 72 4.04 0.18 -6.36
CA ILE A 72 3.93 1.07 -5.21
C ILE A 72 2.66 0.68 -4.47
N MET A 73 2.80 0.30 -3.21
CA MET A 73 1.74 -0.23 -2.37
C MET A 73 1.74 0.54 -1.05
N THR A 74 0.59 1.10 -0.67
CA THR A 74 0.50 1.96 0.51
C THR A 74 -0.72 1.63 1.34
N GLN A 75 -0.62 1.86 2.65
CA GLN A 75 -1.75 1.89 3.59
C GLN A 75 -1.41 2.87 4.72
N PHE A 76 -2.40 3.31 5.49
CA PHE A 76 -2.13 4.01 6.73
C PHE A 76 -1.94 3.04 7.92
N SER A 77 -1.43 3.56 9.04
CA SER A 77 -1.38 2.88 10.33
C SER A 77 -1.78 3.91 11.39
N VAL A 78 -3.01 3.77 11.90
CA VAL A 78 -3.75 4.79 12.66
C VAL A 78 -4.49 4.23 13.88
N SER A 79 -4.51 2.90 14.06
CA SER A 79 -4.98 2.25 15.30
C SER A 79 -4.08 2.57 16.51
N THR A 80 -2.85 3.03 16.27
CA THR A 80 -1.91 3.50 17.29
C THR A 80 -1.26 4.80 16.86
N THR A 81 -0.69 5.52 17.83
CA THR A 81 0.13 6.72 17.58
C THR A 81 1.63 6.39 17.59
N PRO A 82 2.45 7.10 16.81
CA PRO A 82 2.06 8.15 15.86
C PRO A 82 1.28 7.57 14.67
N TYR A 83 0.40 8.38 14.08
CA TYR A 83 -0.22 8.06 12.80
C TYR A 83 0.85 8.01 11.71
N LEU A 84 0.83 6.95 10.91
CA LEU A 84 1.81 6.71 9.87
C LEU A 84 1.15 6.53 8.51
N GLN A 85 1.80 7.04 7.47
CA GLN A 85 1.63 6.52 6.12
C GLN A 85 2.72 5.49 5.84
N CYS A 86 2.31 4.25 5.57
CA CYS A 86 3.18 3.15 5.19
C CYS A 86 3.30 3.11 3.67
N VAL A 87 4.53 3.13 3.14
CA VAL A 87 4.81 3.03 1.70
C VAL A 87 5.79 1.88 1.42
N ALA A 88 5.43 1.00 0.49
CA ALA A 88 6.25 -0.11 0.03
C ALA A 88 6.44 0.00 -1.49
N VAL A 89 7.70 0.01 -1.94
CA VAL A 89 8.07 0.04 -3.36
C VAL A 89 8.80 -1.25 -3.69
N SER A 90 8.29 -2.03 -4.65
CA SER A 90 8.92 -3.31 -4.98
C SER A 90 10.36 -3.12 -5.45
N THR A 91 11.17 -4.17 -5.36
CA THR A 91 12.56 -4.16 -5.85
C THR A 91 12.65 -4.56 -7.32
N THR A 92 11.63 -5.25 -7.84
CA THR A 92 11.52 -5.74 -9.21
C THR A 92 10.10 -5.53 -9.76
N SER A 93 9.85 -5.97 -10.99
CA SER A 93 8.50 -5.95 -11.57
C SER A 93 7.55 -7.03 -11.01
N ASP A 94 8.02 -7.88 -10.09
CA ASP A 94 7.22 -8.94 -9.47
C ASP A 94 6.66 -8.46 -8.13
N ALA A 95 5.32 -8.34 -8.04
CA ALA A 95 4.61 -7.92 -6.85
C ALA A 95 4.72 -8.90 -5.68
N THR A 96 5.17 -10.14 -5.92
CA THR A 96 5.35 -11.17 -4.89
C THR A 96 6.75 -11.14 -4.26
N GLY A 97 7.66 -10.31 -4.81
CA GLY A 97 9.04 -10.18 -4.36
C GLY A 97 9.22 -9.26 -3.15
N ALA A 98 10.47 -8.82 -2.95
CA ALA A 98 10.84 -7.93 -1.86
C ALA A 98 10.52 -6.46 -2.16
N TYR A 99 10.31 -5.67 -1.11
CA TYR A 99 9.99 -4.24 -1.17
C TYR A 99 11.00 -3.41 -0.36
N ASN A 100 11.32 -2.22 -0.86
CA ASN A 100 11.86 -1.13 -0.06
C ASN A 100 10.70 -0.50 0.71
N ARG A 101 10.85 -0.37 2.03
CA ARG A 101 9.74 -0.09 2.96
C ARG A 101 10.01 1.19 3.72
N TYR A 102 8.99 2.02 3.84
CA TYR A 102 9.05 3.33 4.46
C TYR A 102 7.85 3.54 5.38
N ALA A 103 8.04 4.33 6.43
CA ALA A 103 6.99 4.83 7.30
C ALA A 103 7.18 6.33 7.47
N PHE A 104 6.17 7.10 7.10
CA PHE A 104 6.15 8.55 7.23
C PHE A 104 5.22 8.94 8.37
N SER A 105 5.75 9.61 9.40
CA SER A 105 4.95 10.01 10.55
C SER A 105 4.19 11.30 10.29
N TYR A 106 2.91 11.31 10.67
CA TYR A 106 2.04 12.48 10.73
C TYR A 106 1.77 12.89 12.20
N GLY A 107 2.66 12.48 13.10
CA GLY A 107 2.54 12.76 14.53
C GLY A 107 1.32 12.09 15.16
N ASN A 108 0.82 12.68 16.26
CA ASN A 108 -0.21 12.06 17.09
C ASN A 108 -1.61 12.67 16.86
N THR A 109 -1.72 13.67 15.98
CA THR A 109 -2.94 14.46 15.81
C THR A 109 -3.34 14.63 14.34
N GLN A 110 -2.45 14.44 13.37
CA GLN A 110 -2.79 14.63 11.96
C GLN A 110 -3.08 13.28 11.33
N PHE A 111 -4.36 12.94 11.18
CA PHE A 111 -4.78 11.69 10.56
C PHE A 111 -4.73 11.83 9.02
N PRO A 112 -3.86 11.08 8.30
CA PRO A 112 -3.73 11.18 6.85
C PRO A 112 -4.71 10.25 6.13
N ASP A 113 -5.92 10.74 5.86
CA ASP A 113 -7.01 9.97 5.29
C ASP A 113 -7.15 10.19 3.77
N TYR A 114 -7.76 9.23 3.11
CA TYR A 114 -8.16 9.27 1.71
C TYR A 114 -7.01 9.59 0.73
N PRO A 115 -5.88 8.86 0.78
CA PRO A 115 -4.70 9.13 -0.03
C PRO A 115 -5.01 9.10 -1.53
N LYS A 116 -4.28 9.92 -2.27
CA LYS A 116 -4.19 9.85 -3.74
C LYS A 116 -2.73 9.84 -4.12
N LEU A 117 -2.31 8.81 -4.86
CA LEU A 117 -0.93 8.64 -5.29
C LEU A 117 -0.79 8.84 -6.81
N GLY A 118 0.13 9.70 -7.20
CA GLY A 118 0.58 9.91 -8.57
C GLY A 118 2.01 9.43 -8.79
N VAL A 119 2.27 8.83 -9.95
CA VAL A 119 3.61 8.44 -10.41
C VAL A 119 4.12 9.48 -11.40
N TRP A 120 5.31 10.01 -11.18
CA TRP A 120 5.98 10.97 -12.06
C TRP A 120 7.44 10.55 -12.31
N PRO A 121 8.12 11.06 -13.34
CA PRO A 121 9.49 10.64 -13.67
C PRO A 121 10.56 10.92 -12.60
N ASP A 122 10.30 11.83 -11.66
CA ASP A 122 11.25 12.24 -10.62
C ASP A 122 10.86 11.76 -9.21
N ALA A 123 9.56 11.55 -8.96
CA ALA A 123 9.06 11.18 -7.65
C ALA A 123 7.67 10.53 -7.70
N TYR A 124 7.32 9.89 -6.58
CA TYR A 124 5.94 9.55 -6.27
C TYR A 124 5.34 10.65 -5.40
N TYR A 125 4.18 11.16 -5.81
CA TYR A 125 3.48 12.22 -5.11
C TYR A 125 2.26 11.63 -4.42
N ILE A 126 2.08 11.92 -3.15
CA ILE A 126 0.92 11.47 -2.38
C ILE A 126 0.28 12.66 -1.66
N SER A 127 -1.05 12.76 -1.75
CA SER A 127 -1.85 13.79 -1.08
C SER A 127 -2.92 13.15 -0.22
N PHE A 128 -3.34 13.84 0.84
CA PHE A 128 -4.30 13.34 1.84
C PHE A 128 -5.29 14.44 2.20
N ASN A 129 -6.44 14.01 2.73
CA ASN A 129 -7.25 14.84 3.60
C ASN A 129 -6.65 14.72 5.03
N ILE A 130 -6.21 15.84 5.61
CA ILE A 130 -5.66 15.84 6.96
C ILE A 130 -6.73 16.23 7.97
N PHE A 131 -7.09 15.30 8.86
CA PHE A 131 -8.02 15.52 9.96
C PHE A 131 -7.28 15.78 11.27
N ASN A 132 -7.59 16.89 11.94
CA ASN A 132 -6.87 17.31 13.14
C ASN A 132 -7.54 16.72 14.39
N ASN A 133 -6.77 16.00 15.20
CA ASN A 133 -7.23 15.16 16.32
C ASN A 133 -8.11 13.98 15.88
N GLY A 134 -7.93 13.50 14.65
CA GLY A 134 -8.57 12.27 14.17
C GLY A 134 -10.03 12.41 13.73
N SER A 135 -10.55 13.62 13.55
CA SER A 135 -11.90 13.91 13.01
C SER A 135 -11.98 15.26 12.31
#